data_AF-A0A4U7ER33-F1
#
_entry.id   AF-A0A4U7ER33-F1
#
_cell.length_a   1.000
_cell.length_b   1.000
_cell.length_c   1.000
_cell.angle_alpha   90.00
_cell.angle_beta   90.00
_cell.angle_gamma   90.00
#
_symmetry.space_group_name_H-M   'P 1'
#
loop_
_entity.id
_entity.type
_entity.pdbx_description
1 polymer ?
#
loop_
_entity_poly.entity_id
_entity_poly.type
_entity_poly.pdbx_seq_one_letter_code
_entity_poly.pdbx_strand_id
1 'polypeptide(L)'
;MTRFSNEDRERIRGDLVEAGHDCFARFGFDRTRVSDVTDVVGIGTSTFYQFFNSKEELYLAVLLNEREHMFETLESAVAEAATPREEAEAILRTTFGEVRSNPLIRRLFVDGEIRRIKSQLDETAAEENATGNCSESATVYGPSVVV
;
A
#
# COMPACT_ATOMS: atom_id res chain seq x y z
N MET A 1 22.88 -13.11 3.54
CA MET A 1 22.63 -13.81 2.27
C MET A 1 21.13 -13.86 2.04
N THR A 2 20.63 -13.10 1.07
CA THR A 2 19.20 -13.03 0.76
C THR A 2 18.72 -14.40 0.29
N ARG A 3 17.73 -14.98 0.98
CA ARG A 3 17.29 -16.38 0.83
C ARG A 3 16.45 -16.62 -0.44
N PHE A 4 16.20 -15.59 -1.24
CA PHE A 4 15.31 -15.59 -2.40
C PHE A 4 16.02 -14.99 -3.61
N SER A 5 15.78 -15.55 -4.80
CA SER A 5 16.18 -14.93 -6.07
C SER A 5 15.36 -13.65 -6.33
N ASN A 6 15.79 -12.79 -7.27
CA ASN A 6 14.99 -11.61 -7.63
C ASN A 6 13.61 -12.01 -8.18
N GLU A 7 13.54 -13.08 -8.96
CA GLU A 7 12.28 -13.60 -9.51
C GLU A 7 11.35 -14.11 -8.40
N ASP A 8 11.90 -14.85 -7.42
CA ASP A 8 11.13 -15.28 -6.25
C ASP A 8 10.61 -14.08 -5.44
N ARG A 9 11.42 -13.03 -5.33
CA ARG A 9 11.03 -11.85 -4.57
C ARG A 9 9.88 -11.11 -5.24
N GLU A 10 9.93 -10.96 -6.56
CA GLU A 10 8.86 -10.31 -7.32
C GLU A 10 7.57 -11.13 -7.24
N ARG A 11 7.67 -12.45 -7.44
CA ARG A 11 6.52 -13.36 -7.31
C ARG A 11 5.88 -13.29 -5.93
N ILE A 12 6.66 -13.42 -4.85
CA ILE A 12 6.12 -13.37 -3.48
C ILE A 12 5.52 -11.99 -3.18
N ARG A 13 6.12 -10.91 -3.69
CA ARG A 13 5.55 -9.56 -3.55
C ARG A 13 4.19 -9.48 -4.25
N GLY A 14 4.07 -10.01 -5.47
CA GLY A 14 2.81 -10.10 -6.20
C GLY A 14 1.76 -10.92 -5.45
N ASP A 15 2.13 -12.12 -5.00
CA ASP A 15 1.26 -13.02 -4.22
C ASP A 15 0.72 -12.33 -2.95
N LEU A 16 1.56 -11.53 -2.28
CA LEU A 16 1.16 -10.73 -1.11
C LEU A 16 0.16 -9.62 -1.46
N VAL A 17 0.34 -8.94 -2.60
CA VAL A 17 -0.61 -7.91 -3.08
C VAL A 17 -1.95 -8.54 -3.43
N GLU A 18 -1.96 -9.68 -4.12
CA GLU A 18 -3.19 -10.41 -4.47
C GLU A 18 -3.92 -10.93 -3.23
N ALA A 19 -3.22 -11.59 -2.30
CA ALA A 19 -3.80 -12.02 -1.03
C ALA A 19 -4.29 -10.81 -0.20
N GLY A 20 -3.53 -9.71 -0.22
CA GLY A 20 -3.90 -8.45 0.40
C GLY A 20 -5.21 -7.91 -0.16
N HIS A 21 -5.35 -7.87 -1.49
CA HIS A 21 -6.57 -7.46 -2.18
C HIS A 21 -7.80 -8.17 -1.60
N ASP A 22 -7.78 -9.51 -1.58
CA ASP A 22 -8.93 -10.30 -1.13
C ASP A 22 -9.26 -10.07 0.35
N CYS A 23 -8.23 -10.07 1.21
CA CYS A 23 -8.39 -9.82 2.63
C CYS A 23 -8.96 -8.42 2.90
N PHE A 24 -8.38 -7.38 2.29
CA PHE A 24 -8.82 -6.01 2.51
C PHE A 24 -10.19 -5.75 1.89
N ALA A 25 -10.49 -6.25 0.70
CA ALA A 25 -11.81 -6.13 0.09
C ALA A 25 -12.89 -6.70 1.02
N ARG A 26 -12.64 -7.91 1.56
CA ARG A 26 -13.58 -8.64 2.41
C ARG A 26 -13.73 -8.07 3.81
N PHE A 27 -12.63 -7.80 4.51
CA PHE A 27 -12.65 -7.47 5.94
C PHE A 27 -12.50 -5.97 6.22
N GLY A 28 -11.90 -5.22 5.29
CA GLY A 28 -11.48 -3.83 5.50
C GLY A 28 -10.12 -3.74 6.22
N PHE A 29 -9.47 -2.58 6.07
CA PHE A 29 -8.11 -2.35 6.57
C PHE A 29 -7.93 -2.64 8.06
N ASP A 30 -8.80 -2.10 8.92
CA ASP A 30 -8.66 -2.20 10.38
C ASP A 30 -8.75 -3.64 10.89
N ARG A 31 -9.55 -4.49 10.24
CA ARG A 31 -9.81 -5.88 10.68
C ARG A 31 -8.84 -6.90 10.10
N THR A 32 -8.18 -6.58 8.99
CA THR A 32 -7.16 -7.46 8.40
C THR A 32 -5.88 -7.42 9.22
N ARG A 33 -5.32 -8.58 9.53
CA ARG A 33 -4.00 -8.76 10.15
C ARG A 33 -2.98 -9.18 9.10
N VAL A 34 -1.70 -8.92 9.38
CA VAL A 34 -0.60 -9.41 8.51
C VAL A 34 -0.65 -10.93 8.38
N SER A 35 -0.97 -11.65 9.48
CA SER A 35 -1.13 -13.11 9.46
C SER A 35 -2.18 -13.58 8.47
N ASP A 36 -3.32 -12.88 8.35
CA ASP A 36 -4.41 -13.27 7.46
C ASP A 36 -3.95 -13.29 6.00
N VAL A 37 -3.05 -12.38 5.61
CA VAL A 37 -2.46 -12.31 4.27
C VAL A 37 -1.36 -13.35 4.10
N THR A 38 -0.45 -13.47 5.08
CA THR A 38 0.69 -14.37 4.96
C THR A 38 0.28 -15.84 4.97
N ASP A 39 -0.80 -16.18 5.65
CA ASP A 39 -1.36 -17.53 5.69
C ASP A 39 -1.90 -17.96 4.32
N VAL A 40 -2.44 -17.04 3.53
CA VAL A 40 -2.89 -17.29 2.15
C VAL A 40 -1.70 -17.60 1.23
N VAL A 41 -0.61 -16.83 1.37
CA VAL A 41 0.61 -17.00 0.55
C VAL A 41 1.47 -18.18 1.03
N GLY A 42 1.27 -18.65 2.27
CA GLY A 42 2.04 -19.75 2.86
C GLY A 42 3.44 -19.34 3.35
N ILE A 43 3.61 -18.08 3.77
CA ILE A 43 4.87 -17.56 4.32
C ILE A 43 4.72 -17.17 5.79
N GLY A 44 5.83 -17.08 6.52
CA GLY A 44 5.80 -16.58 7.91
C GLY A 44 5.67 -15.06 7.98
N THR A 45 5.04 -14.54 9.05
CA THR A 45 4.92 -13.09 9.30
C THR A 45 6.27 -12.37 9.34
N SER A 46 7.34 -13.02 9.84
CA SER A 46 8.69 -12.45 9.79
C SER A 46 9.26 -12.32 8.38
N THR A 47 8.76 -13.12 7.43
CA THR A 47 9.15 -13.05 6.02
C THR A 47 8.41 -11.93 5.29
N PHE A 48 7.16 -11.65 5.67
CA PHE A 48 6.42 -10.48 5.17
C PHE A 48 7.20 -9.17 5.33
N TYR A 49 7.82 -8.98 6.50
CA TYR A 49 8.63 -7.79 6.79
C TYR A 49 9.93 -7.67 5.96
N GLN A 50 10.24 -8.66 5.11
CA GLN A 50 11.30 -8.55 4.10
C GLN A 50 10.80 -7.98 2.76
N PHE A 51 9.49 -7.80 2.61
CA PHE A 51 8.81 -7.34 1.40
C PHE A 51 8.04 -6.03 1.61
N PHE A 52 7.40 -5.88 2.77
CA PHE A 52 6.67 -4.68 3.16
C PHE A 52 7.01 -4.35 4.61
N ASN A 53 7.28 -3.08 4.89
CA ASN A 53 7.64 -2.62 6.24
C ASN A 53 6.42 -2.64 7.17
N SER A 54 5.20 -2.56 6.63
CA SER A 54 3.97 -2.50 7.41
C SER A 54 2.74 -3.01 6.64
N LYS A 55 1.62 -3.17 7.35
CA LYS A 55 0.32 -3.51 6.74
C LYS A 55 -0.19 -2.35 5.87
N GLU A 56 0.09 -1.13 6.30
CA GLU A 56 -0.23 0.13 5.64
C GLU A 56 0.47 0.20 4.27
N GLU A 57 1.74 -0.19 4.19
CA GLU A 57 2.48 -0.23 2.92
C GLU A 57 1.87 -1.25 1.95
N LEU A 58 1.56 -2.47 2.43
CA LEU A 58 0.85 -3.46 1.63
C LEU A 58 -0.51 -2.91 1.17
N TYR A 59 -1.27 -2.31 2.08
CA TYR A 59 -2.60 -1.80 1.75
C TYR A 59 -2.55 -0.70 0.70
N LEU A 60 -1.56 0.20 0.80
CA LEU A 60 -1.33 1.22 -0.22
C LEU A 60 -0.98 0.59 -1.57
N ALA A 61 -0.11 -0.43 -1.60
CA ALA A 61 0.21 -1.15 -2.83
C ALA A 61 -1.04 -1.77 -3.48
N VAL A 62 -1.92 -2.39 -2.69
CA VAL A 62 -3.21 -2.93 -3.14
C VAL A 62 -4.10 -1.84 -3.73
N LEU A 63 -4.28 -0.72 -3.01
CA LEU A 63 -5.13 0.38 -3.50
C LEU A 63 -4.58 1.02 -4.79
N LEU A 64 -3.26 1.11 -4.93
CA LEU A 64 -2.63 1.64 -6.14
C LEU A 64 -2.79 0.69 -7.33
N ASN A 65 -2.69 -0.62 -7.10
CA ASN A 65 -2.94 -1.64 -8.12
C ASN A 65 -4.39 -1.59 -8.62
N GLU A 66 -5.36 -1.54 -7.71
CA GLU A 66 -6.78 -1.41 -8.07
C GLU A 66 -7.07 -0.13 -8.87
N ARG A 67 -6.45 0.98 -8.46
CA ARG A 67 -6.56 2.25 -9.17
C ARG A 67 -6.01 2.14 -10.60
N GLU A 68 -4.91 1.42 -10.80
CA GLU A 68 -4.31 1.21 -12.12
C GLU A 68 -5.25 0.41 -13.03
N HIS A 69 -5.80 -0.72 -12.55
CA HIS A 69 -6.82 -1.48 -13.28
C HIS A 69 -8.07 -0.66 -13.63
N MET A 70 -8.51 0.20 -12.70
CA MET A 70 -9.61 1.12 -12.97
C MET A 70 -9.27 2.12 -14.08
N PHE A 71 -8.03 2.64 -14.11
CA PHE A 71 -7.57 3.53 -15.17
C PHE A 71 -7.46 2.83 -16.52
N GLU A 72 -6.94 1.61 -16.58
CA GLU A 72 -6.91 0.80 -17.82
C GLU A 72 -8.33 0.59 -18.39
N THR A 73 -9.30 0.34 -17.50
CA THR A 73 -10.71 0.19 -17.86
C THR A 73 -11.30 1.51 -18.38
N LEU A 74 -10.95 2.64 -17.76
CA LEU A 74 -11.37 3.97 -18.22
C LEU A 74 -10.76 4.33 -19.57
N GLU A 75 -9.46 4.11 -19.75
CA GLU A 75 -8.77 4.36 -21.02
C GLU A 75 -9.40 3.57 -22.16
N SER A 76 -9.69 2.29 -21.91
CA SER A 76 -10.38 1.42 -22.88
C SER A 76 -11.79 1.92 -23.19
N ALA A 77 -12.55 2.37 -22.19
CA ALA A 77 -13.91 2.88 -22.39
C ALA A 77 -13.94 4.21 -23.15
N VAL A 78 -12.93 5.06 -22.96
CA VAL A 78 -12.79 6.35 -23.64
C VAL A 78 -12.28 6.18 -25.08
N ALA A 79 -11.40 5.20 -25.33
CA ALA A 79 -10.86 4.96 -26.67
C ALA A 79 -11.94 4.64 -27.73
N GLU A 80 -13.09 4.11 -27.30
CA GLU A 80 -14.23 3.78 -28.16
C GLU A 80 -15.20 4.97 -28.40
N ALA A 81 -14.99 6.11 -27.72
CA ALA A 81 -15.84 7.28 -27.86
C ALA A 81 -15.39 8.16 -29.04
N ALA A 82 -16.36 8.73 -29.78
CA ALA A 82 -16.09 9.57 -30.95
C ALA A 82 -16.23 11.08 -30.65
N THR A 83 -16.84 11.44 -29.53
CA THR A 83 -17.10 12.83 -29.15
C THR A 83 -16.80 13.09 -27.67
N PRO A 84 -16.47 14.35 -27.27
CA PRO A 84 -16.24 14.68 -25.86
C PRO A 84 -17.43 14.38 -24.94
N ARG A 85 -18.65 14.41 -25.48
CA ARG A 85 -19.85 14.00 -24.74
C ARG A 85 -19.82 12.50 -24.43
N GLU A 86 -19.50 11.68 -25.43
CA GLU A 86 -19.41 10.22 -25.27
C GLU A 86 -18.25 9.83 -24.34
N GLU A 87 -17.12 10.53 -24.40
CA GLU A 87 -16.00 10.36 -23.47
C GLU A 87 -16.46 10.63 -22.02
N ALA A 88 -17.14 11.76 -21.78
CA ALA A 88 -17.66 12.09 -20.46
C ALA A 88 -18.69 11.06 -19.96
N GLU A 89 -19.57 10.58 -20.84
CA GLU A 89 -20.54 9.54 -20.51
C GLU A 89 -19.86 8.20 -20.19
N ALA A 90 -18.82 7.82 -20.94
CA ALA A 90 -18.02 6.63 -20.69
C ALA A 90 -17.30 6.71 -19.35
N ILE A 91 -16.61 7.82 -19.08
CA ILE A 91 -15.92 8.06 -17.80
C ILE A 91 -16.90 7.94 -16.64
N LEU A 92 -18.01 8.70 -16.67
CA LEU A 92 -18.99 8.67 -15.59
C LEU A 92 -19.57 7.27 -15.38
N ARG A 93 -19.98 6.59 -16.46
CA ARG A 93 -20.57 5.26 -16.38
C ARG A 93 -19.60 4.24 -15.80
N THR A 94 -18.36 4.22 -16.28
CA THR A 94 -17.31 3.31 -15.82
C THR A 94 -16.95 3.59 -14.37
N THR A 95 -16.66 4.84 -14.00
CA THR A 95 -16.35 5.20 -12.61
C THR A 95 -17.48 4.84 -11.65
N PHE A 96 -18.73 5.16 -11.99
CA PHE A 96 -19.87 4.77 -11.13
C PHE A 96 -20.10 3.25 -11.10
N GLY A 97 -19.75 2.53 -12.17
CA GLY A 97 -19.73 1.07 -12.19
C GLY A 97 -18.77 0.54 -11.13
N GLU A 98 -17.50 0.93 -11.24
CA GLU A 98 -16.40 0.51 -10.37
C GLU A 98 -16.63 0.87 -8.90
N VAL A 99 -17.08 2.10 -8.61
CA VAL A 99 -17.39 2.52 -7.23
C VAL A 99 -18.53 1.70 -6.60
N ARG A 100 -19.44 1.14 -7.40
CA ARG A 100 -20.53 0.29 -6.88
C ARG A 100 -20.14 -1.18 -6.74
N SER A 101 -19.29 -1.69 -7.63
CA SER A 101 -18.91 -3.11 -7.67
C SER A 101 -17.67 -3.43 -6.83
N ASN A 102 -16.74 -2.49 -6.69
CA ASN A 102 -15.46 -2.71 -6.06
C ASN A 102 -15.33 -1.92 -4.73
N PRO A 103 -15.32 -2.61 -3.57
CA PRO A 103 -15.23 -1.94 -2.27
C PRO A 103 -13.90 -1.22 -2.06
N LEU A 104 -12.81 -1.65 -2.69
CA LEU A 104 -11.50 -0.98 -2.58
C LEU A 104 -11.52 0.35 -3.34
N ILE A 105 -12.08 0.37 -4.55
CA ILE A 105 -12.29 1.61 -5.32
C ILE A 105 -13.22 2.58 -4.58
N ARG A 106 -14.31 2.07 -4.00
CA ARG A 106 -15.19 2.91 -3.17
C ARG A 106 -14.43 3.57 -2.02
N ARG A 107 -13.65 2.80 -1.25
CA ARG A 107 -12.86 3.32 -0.12
C ARG A 107 -11.81 4.33 -0.57
N LEU A 108 -11.20 4.07 -1.72
CA LEU A 108 -10.20 4.96 -2.33
C LEU A 108 -10.81 6.32 -2.72
N PHE A 109 -11.91 6.33 -3.48
CA PHE A 109 -12.45 7.54 -4.09
C PHE A 109 -13.47 8.28 -3.22
N VAL A 110 -14.28 7.55 -2.45
CA VAL A 110 -15.37 8.13 -1.65
C VAL A 110 -14.93 8.35 -0.22
N ASP A 111 -14.35 7.33 0.42
CA ASP A 111 -14.02 7.40 1.84
C ASP A 111 -12.66 8.09 2.08
N GLY A 112 -11.85 8.26 1.02
CA GLY A 112 -10.61 9.02 1.05
C GLY A 112 -9.46 8.32 1.77
N GLU A 113 -9.46 6.98 1.80
CA GLU A 113 -8.55 6.20 2.66
C GLU A 113 -7.06 6.41 2.38
N ILE A 114 -6.64 6.72 1.14
CA ILE A 114 -5.23 7.02 0.85
C ILE A 114 -4.69 8.16 1.72
N ARG A 115 -5.50 9.20 1.99
CA ARG A 115 -5.06 10.34 2.82
C ARG A 115 -4.84 9.90 4.27
N ARG A 116 -5.73 9.04 4.79
CA ARG A 116 -5.61 8.48 6.13
C ARG A 116 -4.36 7.62 6.28
N ILE A 117 -4.12 6.70 5.33
CA ILE A 117 -2.98 5.78 5.36
C ILE A 117 -1.65 6.53 5.16
N LYS A 118 -1.60 7.52 4.27
CA LYS A 118 -0.40 8.35 4.11
C LYS A 118 -0.01 9.09 5.39
N SER A 119 -0.99 9.65 6.12
CA SER A 119 -0.72 10.28 7.43
C SER A 119 -0.06 9.30 8.39
N GLN A 120 -0.53 8.06 8.47
CA GLN A 120 0.03 7.04 9.36
C GLN A 120 1.44 6.62 8.97
N LEU A 121 1.71 6.47 7.66
CA LEU A 121 3.05 6.17 7.15
C LEU A 121 4.04 7.32 7.42
N ASP A 122 3.60 8.57 7.23
CA ASP A 122 4.42 9.76 7.47
C ASP A 122 4.73 9.93 8.98
N GLU A 123 3.75 9.69 9.86
CA GLU A 123 3.92 9.70 11.31
C GLU A 123 4.91 8.63 11.79
N THR A 124 4.77 7.40 11.29
CA THR A 124 5.66 6.29 11.64
C THR A 124 7.10 6.57 11.19
N ALA A 125 7.29 7.10 9.98
CA ALA A 125 8.60 7.49 9.48
C ALA A 125 9.23 8.64 10.31
N ALA A 126 8.42 9.57 10.82
CA ALA A 126 8.90 10.64 11.70
C ALA A 126 9.35 10.09 13.07
N GLU A 127 8.63 9.12 13.64
CA GLU A 127 8.98 8.46 14.90
C GLU A 127 10.25 7.60 14.78
N GLU A 128 10.42 6.87 13.69
CA GLU A 128 11.63 6.09 13.41
C GLU A 128 12.86 7.00 13.27
N ASN A 129 12.73 8.14 12.59
CA ASN A 129 13.79 9.14 12.48
C ASN A 129 14.11 9.81 13.83
N ALA A 130 13.10 10.08 14.66
CA ALA A 130 13.29 10.66 15.99
C ALA A 130 13.97 9.65 16.97
N THR A 131 13.64 8.37 16.87
CA THR A 131 14.19 7.32 17.72
C THR A 131 15.60 6.90 17.27
N GLY A 132 15.86 6.88 15.95
CA GLY A 132 17.19 6.63 15.37
C GLY A 132 18.21 7.73 15.67
N ASN A 133 17.77 8.97 15.86
CA ASN A 133 18.64 10.09 16.23
C ASN A 133 18.92 10.18 17.75
N CYS A 134 18.25 9.35 18.57
CA CYS A 134 18.43 9.35 20.02
C CYS A 134 19.54 8.39 20.50
N SER A 135 20.14 7.58 19.61
CA SER A 135 21.20 6.62 19.97
C SER A 135 22.63 7.09 19.67
N GLU A 136 22.86 8.29 19.12
CA GLU A 136 24.21 8.75 18.72
C GLU A 136 24.80 9.95 19.52
N SER A 137 24.16 10.43 20.59
CA SER A 137 24.72 11.55 21.39
C SER A 137 25.12 11.19 22.83
N ALA A 138 25.77 10.04 23.03
CA ALA A 138 26.34 9.66 24.32
C ALA A 138 27.78 9.14 24.20
N THR A 139 28.69 9.94 23.63
CA THR A 139 30.13 9.71 23.80
C THR A 139 30.83 10.97 24.30
N VAL A 140 30.97 10.99 25.63
CA VAL A 140 32.19 11.37 26.38
C VAL A 140 32.92 12.64 25.94
N TYR A 141 32.78 13.71 26.71
CA TYR A 141 33.92 14.56 27.08
C TYR A 141 33.86 14.91 28.56
N GLY A 142 34.62 14.14 29.36
CA GLY A 142 35.10 14.53 30.69
C GLY A 142 36.31 15.48 30.58
N PRO A 143 36.79 16.02 31.71
CA PRO A 143 37.35 17.37 31.79
C PRO A 143 38.84 17.43 31.41
N SER A 144 39.26 18.55 30.81
CA SER A 144 40.67 18.97 30.81
C SER A 144 40.81 20.35 31.43
N VAL A 145 41.60 20.35 32.50
CA VAL A 145 42.16 21.50 33.23
C VAL A 145 43.38 22.04 32.45
N VAL A 146 43.86 23.23 32.84
CA VAL A 146 45.17 23.87 32.56
C VAL A 146 45.14 24.78 31.31
N VAL A 147 45.35 26.11 31.34
CA VAL A 147 46.11 27.05 32.21
C VAL A 147 45.27 28.29 32.49
#